data_AF-A0A2S7NUY1-F1
#
_entry.id   AF-A0A2S7NUY1-F1
#
_cell.length_a   1.000
_cell.length_b   1.000
_cell.length_c   1.000
_cell.angle_alpha   90.00
_cell.angle_beta   90.00
_cell.angle_gamma   90.00
#
_symmetry.space_group_name_H-M   'P 1'
#
loop_
_entity.id
_entity.type
_entity.pdbx_description
1 polymer ?
#
loop_
_entity_poly.entity_id
_entity_poly.type
_entity_poly.pdbx_seq_one_letter_code
_entity_poly.pdbx_strand_id
1 'polypeptide(L)'
;MNQLLFDRSTGNLDPKAFARIQTSQLLHAIQPVPNLQFNGGEKAIGNNGDERRQDRDPAEQKLWAHQTGVNALAIDRFDGKILLSGGADSSIKLWDLDYLPAGASKHTFRPTGTVPRTASTHKFGITHLSFYPFDSAAFLSSSYDHHLKLYSTDTLALSADFDLGSVVYTHALSPIAQHLLVACATQHPAVRLVDLRSGASTHALAGHHGALLSVVWHPTVEHVLASGCVDGSVRVWDIRKSSGCLGLLDLEDSIGVTAGSGRRGRDTAKAHMGAVNGLAWTDDGRFIVSAAHDERARVWDAASGANTLASFGPTLKNGHLSNLPILVSPTSLTPPMQDLLFFPNEREILVFELHEGRLLKRLKVPGPAVAAVRSRTGERNIRNRITALAWREPADGVFSAHSDGQIRAWIPRAAEDEELDREEESSKPGNGVEEREGGKRKRNVLDDIFRDLTRQKISFG
;
A
#
# COMPACT_ATOMS: atom_id res chain seq x y z
N MET A 1 -15.57 -16.21 20.52
CA MET A 1 -16.40 -16.14 19.29
C MET A 1 -17.90 -16.34 19.54
N ASN A 2 -18.31 -17.11 20.57
CA ASN A 2 -19.72 -17.53 20.73
C ASN A 2 -20.72 -16.46 21.24
N GLN A 3 -20.27 -15.45 21.97
CA GLN A 3 -21.19 -14.45 22.58
C GLN A 3 -21.79 -13.49 21.54
N LEU A 4 -21.01 -12.99 20.57
CA LEU A 4 -21.52 -12.08 19.53
C LEU A 4 -22.53 -12.76 18.61
N LEU A 5 -22.30 -14.03 18.27
CA LEU A 5 -23.24 -14.83 17.48
C LEU A 5 -24.52 -15.12 18.25
N PHE A 6 -24.41 -15.33 19.57
CA PHE A 6 -25.55 -15.48 20.47
C PHE A 6 -26.36 -14.18 20.62
N ASP A 7 -25.69 -13.03 20.78
CA ASP A 7 -26.35 -11.72 20.86
C ASP A 7 -27.04 -11.34 19.54
N ARG A 8 -26.48 -11.78 18.41
CA ARG A 8 -27.13 -11.69 17.10
C ARG A 8 -28.36 -12.59 16.99
N SER A 9 -28.26 -13.86 17.42
CA SER A 9 -29.38 -14.81 17.30
C SER A 9 -30.55 -14.49 18.25
N THR A 10 -30.25 -13.86 19.38
CA THR A 10 -31.24 -13.35 20.35
C THR A 10 -31.85 -12.01 19.95
N GLY A 11 -31.35 -11.36 18.89
CA GLY A 11 -31.85 -10.07 18.41
C GLY A 11 -31.38 -8.86 19.22
N ASN A 12 -30.50 -9.05 20.20
CA ASN A 12 -29.93 -7.97 21.00
C ASN A 12 -28.97 -7.07 20.21
N LEU A 13 -28.47 -7.55 19.06
CA LEU A 13 -27.44 -6.89 18.29
C LEU A 13 -27.84 -6.74 16.81
N ASP A 14 -27.90 -5.50 16.34
CA ASP A 14 -28.26 -5.16 14.95
C ASP A 14 -27.23 -5.75 13.95
N PRO A 15 -27.65 -6.27 12.77
CA PRO A 15 -26.72 -6.85 11.80
C PRO A 15 -25.56 -5.93 11.39
N LYS A 16 -25.78 -4.59 11.32
CA LYS A 16 -24.71 -3.64 11.01
C LYS A 16 -23.76 -3.45 12.18
N ALA A 17 -24.28 -3.41 13.40
CA ALA A 17 -23.45 -3.37 14.60
C ALA A 17 -22.59 -4.64 14.70
N PHE A 18 -23.16 -5.81 14.36
CA PHE A 18 -22.43 -7.08 14.36
C PHE A 18 -21.27 -7.05 13.36
N ALA A 19 -21.56 -6.67 12.11
CA ALA A 19 -20.56 -6.58 11.07
C ALA A 19 -19.41 -5.63 11.45
N ARG A 20 -19.73 -4.49 12.08
CA ARG A 20 -18.72 -3.53 12.56
C ARG A 20 -17.84 -4.09 13.66
N ILE A 21 -18.43 -4.71 14.67
CA ILE A 21 -17.68 -5.30 15.79
C ILE A 21 -16.79 -6.45 15.29
N GLN A 22 -17.34 -7.34 14.47
CA GLN A 22 -16.58 -8.45 13.90
C GLN A 22 -15.43 -7.94 13.03
N THR A 23 -15.70 -6.96 12.15
CA THR A 23 -14.65 -6.41 11.28
C THR A 23 -13.58 -5.71 12.10
N SER A 24 -13.95 -4.90 13.09
CA SER A 24 -12.99 -4.30 14.03
C SER A 24 -12.10 -5.36 14.70
N GLN A 25 -12.66 -6.48 15.16
CA GLN A 25 -11.86 -7.58 15.72
C GLN A 25 -10.88 -8.17 14.70
N LEU A 26 -11.32 -8.40 13.46
CA LEU A 26 -10.47 -8.88 12.38
C LEU A 26 -9.34 -7.88 12.06
N LEU A 27 -9.66 -6.58 11.97
CA LEU A 27 -8.68 -5.52 11.74
C LEU A 27 -7.55 -5.53 12.78
N HIS A 28 -7.89 -5.71 14.06
CA HIS A 28 -6.89 -5.80 15.13
C HIS A 28 -6.09 -7.12 15.11
N ALA A 29 -6.69 -8.18 14.55
CA ALA A 29 -6.09 -9.50 14.41
C ALA A 29 -5.15 -9.65 13.19
N ILE A 30 -5.04 -8.64 12.31
CA ILE A 30 -4.17 -8.69 11.12
C ILE A 30 -2.72 -9.00 11.49
N GLN A 31 -2.13 -10.03 10.89
CA GLN A 31 -0.74 -10.47 11.11
C GLN A 31 -0.06 -10.86 9.80
N PRO A 32 1.29 -10.82 9.72
CA PRO A 32 2.01 -11.33 8.55
C PRO A 32 1.75 -12.82 8.38
N VAL A 33 1.44 -13.24 7.15
CA VAL A 33 1.34 -14.65 6.78
C VAL A 33 2.46 -14.99 5.79
N PRO A 34 3.68 -15.32 6.27
CA PRO A 34 4.84 -15.58 5.40
C PRO A 34 4.70 -16.85 4.54
N ASN A 35 3.75 -17.72 4.91
CA ASN A 35 3.45 -18.95 4.21
C ASN A 35 2.62 -18.73 2.93
N LEU A 36 1.99 -17.56 2.78
CA LEU A 36 1.34 -17.13 1.55
C LEU A 36 2.34 -16.43 0.65
N GLN A 37 2.72 -17.11 -0.41
CA GLN A 37 3.80 -16.66 -1.30
C GLN A 37 3.29 -16.50 -2.72
N PHE A 38 3.87 -15.56 -3.46
CA PHE A 38 3.54 -15.28 -4.85
C PHE A 38 4.73 -15.64 -5.73
N ASN A 39 4.54 -16.59 -6.64
CA ASN A 39 5.58 -17.04 -7.55
C ASN A 39 5.24 -16.63 -8.99
N GLY A 40 5.96 -15.65 -9.52
CA GLY A 40 5.80 -15.11 -10.87
C GLY A 40 6.29 -16.03 -11.98
N GLY A 41 6.83 -17.21 -11.65
CA GLY A 41 7.17 -18.29 -12.57
C GLY A 41 8.45 -18.09 -13.37
N GLU A 42 9.17 -16.98 -13.20
CA GLU A 42 10.38 -16.75 -13.97
C GLU A 42 11.57 -17.46 -13.28
N LYS A 43 12.37 -18.15 -14.11
CA LYS A 43 13.46 -18.99 -13.61
C LYS A 43 14.57 -18.10 -13.05
N ALA A 44 15.19 -18.52 -11.94
CA ALA A 44 16.52 -18.04 -11.62
C ALA A 44 17.42 -18.39 -12.81
N ILE A 45 18.05 -17.41 -13.45
CA ILE A 45 19.04 -17.72 -14.49
C ILE A 45 20.19 -18.39 -13.75
N GLY A 46 20.32 -19.70 -13.92
CA GLY A 46 21.53 -20.40 -13.55
C GLY A 46 22.69 -19.75 -14.29
N ASN A 47 23.78 -19.49 -13.58
CA ASN A 47 25.08 -19.43 -14.24
C ASN A 47 25.15 -20.66 -15.16
N ASN A 48 25.33 -20.46 -16.47
CA ASN A 48 25.56 -21.54 -17.44
C ASN A 48 26.91 -22.23 -17.17
N GLY A 49 27.04 -22.90 -16.02
CA GLY A 49 28.27 -23.53 -15.59
C GLY A 49 28.20 -24.45 -14.37
N ASP A 50 27.07 -24.59 -13.68
CA ASP A 50 26.97 -25.53 -12.55
C ASP A 50 25.65 -26.31 -12.59
N GLU A 51 25.63 -27.41 -13.33
CA GLU A 51 24.59 -28.46 -13.25
C GLU A 51 24.59 -29.21 -11.89
N ARG A 52 25.37 -28.75 -10.89
CA ARG A 52 25.55 -29.41 -9.58
C ARG A 52 24.85 -28.76 -8.39
N ARG A 53 23.89 -27.85 -8.61
CA ARG A 53 23.06 -27.27 -7.53
C ARG A 53 21.61 -27.78 -7.54
N GLN A 54 21.41 -29.06 -7.85
CA GLN A 54 20.08 -29.69 -7.75
C GLN A 54 19.67 -30.05 -6.31
N ASP A 55 20.60 -30.05 -5.35
CA ASP A 55 20.30 -30.34 -3.95
C ASP A 55 20.32 -29.07 -3.07
N ARG A 56 19.38 -28.15 -3.31
CA ARG A 56 18.94 -27.22 -2.26
C ARG A 56 17.50 -27.58 -1.92
N ASP A 57 17.22 -27.71 -0.62
CA ASP A 57 15.88 -28.01 -0.12
C ASP A 57 14.83 -27.15 -0.84
N PRO A 58 13.70 -27.73 -1.30
CA PRO A 58 12.61 -26.97 -1.94
C PRO A 58 12.05 -25.84 -1.06
N ALA A 59 12.35 -25.86 0.24
CA ALA A 59 11.94 -24.86 1.22
C ALA A 59 12.71 -23.52 1.12
N GLU A 60 13.87 -23.48 0.45
CA GLU A 60 14.73 -22.27 0.35
C GLU A 60 14.83 -21.67 -1.07
N GLN A 61 13.96 -22.05 -2.01
CA GLN A 61 13.85 -21.29 -3.24
C GLN A 61 13.16 -19.96 -2.95
N LYS A 62 13.91 -18.86 -3.03
CA LYS A 62 13.38 -17.50 -2.90
C LYS A 62 12.38 -17.25 -4.03
N LEU A 63 11.10 -17.44 -3.74
CA LEU A 63 10.01 -17.16 -4.67
C LEU A 63 9.78 -15.65 -4.74
N TRP A 64 9.54 -15.17 -5.94
CA TRP A 64 9.40 -13.75 -6.23
C TRP A 64 8.21 -13.56 -7.16
N ALA A 65 7.47 -12.48 -6.93
CA ALA A 65 6.36 -12.10 -7.81
C ALA A 65 6.91 -11.38 -9.05
N HIS A 66 7.82 -10.43 -8.86
CA HIS A 66 8.57 -9.75 -9.93
C HIS A 66 10.07 -9.71 -9.62
N GLN A 67 10.93 -9.85 -10.64
CA GLN A 67 12.37 -10.06 -10.44
C GLN A 67 13.10 -8.80 -10.01
N THR A 68 12.54 -7.65 -10.37
CA THR A 68 13.15 -6.31 -10.24
C THR A 68 12.50 -5.44 -9.17
N GLY A 69 11.56 -5.99 -8.40
CA GLY A 69 10.72 -5.24 -7.47
C GLY A 69 9.29 -5.08 -7.96
N VAL A 70 8.34 -5.07 -7.02
CA VAL A 70 6.94 -4.74 -7.28
C VAL A 70 6.73 -3.28 -6.90
N ASN A 71 6.13 -2.48 -7.77
CA ASN A 71 5.92 -1.04 -7.54
C ASN A 71 4.46 -0.70 -7.21
N ALA A 72 3.50 -1.41 -7.78
CA ALA A 72 2.08 -1.12 -7.67
C ALA A 72 1.28 -2.41 -7.43
N LEU A 73 0.19 -2.30 -6.66
CA LEU A 73 -0.81 -3.34 -6.45
C LEU A 73 -2.20 -2.74 -6.59
N ALA A 74 -3.12 -3.52 -7.12
CA ALA A 74 -4.55 -3.19 -7.13
C ALA A 74 -5.36 -4.48 -6.97
N ILE A 75 -6.40 -4.44 -6.14
CA ILE A 75 -7.33 -5.55 -5.93
C ILE A 75 -8.68 -5.14 -6.51
N ASP A 76 -9.39 -6.12 -7.07
CA ASP A 76 -10.76 -5.92 -7.54
C ASP A 76 -11.67 -5.51 -6.37
N ARG A 77 -12.40 -4.41 -6.54
CA ARG A 77 -13.30 -3.86 -5.51
C ARG A 77 -14.62 -4.62 -5.39
N PHE A 78 -15.00 -5.40 -6.41
CA PHE A 78 -16.32 -6.05 -6.45
C PHE A 78 -16.28 -7.39 -5.73
N ASP A 79 -15.44 -8.30 -6.23
CA ASP A 79 -15.38 -9.65 -5.69
C ASP A 79 -14.12 -9.90 -4.85
N GLY A 80 -13.11 -9.02 -4.91
CA GLY A 80 -11.85 -9.19 -4.16
C GLY A 80 -10.98 -10.36 -4.62
N LYS A 81 -11.36 -11.01 -5.74
CA LYS A 81 -10.75 -12.27 -6.23
C LYS A 81 -9.47 -12.04 -6.98
N ILE A 82 -9.38 -10.93 -7.70
CA ILE A 82 -8.26 -10.68 -8.60
C ILE A 82 -7.35 -9.63 -8.00
N LEU A 83 -6.06 -9.97 -7.91
CA LEU A 83 -4.99 -9.04 -7.60
C LEU A 83 -4.16 -8.78 -8.86
N LEU A 84 -3.88 -7.51 -9.12
CA LEU A 84 -2.91 -7.07 -10.12
C LEU A 84 -1.63 -6.62 -9.43
N SER A 85 -0.49 -7.00 -9.99
CA SER A 85 0.81 -6.49 -9.57
C SER A 85 1.59 -5.92 -10.74
N GLY A 86 2.20 -4.74 -10.51
CA GLY A 86 2.99 -4.03 -11.49
C GLY A 86 4.45 -4.00 -11.07
N GLY A 87 5.33 -4.53 -11.92
CA GLY A 87 6.75 -4.60 -11.66
C GLY A 87 7.53 -3.37 -12.13
N ALA A 88 8.72 -3.19 -11.54
CA ALA A 88 9.70 -2.23 -12.06
C ALA A 88 10.28 -2.64 -13.43
N ASP A 89 10.06 -3.89 -13.84
CA ASP A 89 10.42 -4.50 -15.12
C ASP A 89 9.41 -4.23 -16.24
N SER A 90 8.39 -3.40 -15.99
CA SER A 90 7.24 -3.11 -16.87
C SER A 90 6.25 -4.26 -17.06
N SER A 91 6.40 -5.38 -16.35
CA SER A 91 5.44 -6.49 -16.43
C SER A 91 4.25 -6.27 -15.50
N ILE A 92 3.08 -6.70 -15.95
CA ILE A 92 1.86 -6.76 -15.12
C ILE A 92 1.51 -8.24 -14.95
N LYS A 93 1.27 -8.68 -13.72
CA LYS A 93 0.82 -10.04 -13.43
C LYS A 93 -0.54 -10.01 -12.75
N LEU A 94 -1.37 -10.97 -13.12
CA LEU A 94 -2.71 -11.18 -12.58
C LEU A 94 -2.71 -12.43 -11.71
N TRP A 95 -3.21 -12.30 -10.49
CA TRP A 95 -3.26 -13.35 -9.48
C TRP A 95 -4.71 -13.59 -9.07
N ASP A 96 -5.08 -14.86 -8.99
CA ASP A 96 -6.35 -15.28 -8.39
C ASP A 96 -6.14 -15.53 -6.90
N LEU A 97 -6.89 -14.83 -6.05
CA LEU A 97 -6.85 -14.86 -4.60
C LEU A 97 -7.94 -15.75 -3.99
N ASP A 98 -8.88 -16.28 -4.78
CA ASP A 98 -9.94 -17.15 -4.27
C ASP A 98 -9.47 -18.57 -4.00
N TYR A 99 -8.38 -18.97 -4.63
CA TYR A 99 -7.82 -20.31 -4.48
C TYR A 99 -6.97 -20.43 -3.20
N LEU A 100 -7.58 -20.20 -2.04
CA LEU A 100 -7.05 -20.64 -0.74
C LEU A 100 -7.71 -21.99 -0.41
N PRO A 101 -7.01 -23.13 -0.55
CA PRO A 101 -7.57 -24.41 -0.15
C PRO A 101 -7.96 -24.34 1.33
N ALA A 102 -9.20 -24.70 1.66
CA ALA A 102 -9.68 -24.67 3.04
C ALA A 102 -8.73 -25.47 3.95
N GLY A 103 -8.18 -24.81 4.98
CA GLY A 103 -7.22 -25.41 5.93
C GLY A 103 -5.75 -25.38 5.50
N ALA A 104 -5.39 -24.76 4.36
CA ALA A 104 -3.99 -24.60 3.98
C ALA A 104 -3.32 -23.45 4.75
N SER A 105 -2.47 -23.78 5.72
CA SER A 105 -1.54 -22.83 6.38
C SER A 105 -0.52 -22.23 5.39
N LYS A 106 -0.30 -22.89 4.25
CA LYS A 106 0.67 -22.53 3.20
C LYS A 106 0.07 -22.63 1.80
N HIS A 107 0.16 -21.55 1.04
CA HIS A 107 -0.24 -21.52 -0.36
C HIS A 107 0.73 -20.69 -1.20
N THR A 108 1.02 -21.15 -2.40
CA THR A 108 1.85 -20.42 -3.37
C THR A 108 1.01 -20.08 -4.59
N PHE A 109 0.65 -18.80 -4.69
CA PHE A 109 -0.08 -18.26 -5.83
C PHE A 109 0.81 -18.29 -7.08
N ARG A 110 0.23 -18.70 -8.20
CA ARG A 110 0.81 -18.61 -9.54
C ARG A 110 0.04 -17.58 -10.35
N PRO A 111 0.69 -16.84 -11.26
CA PRO A 111 -0.01 -15.87 -12.08
C PRO A 111 -0.97 -16.61 -13.01
N THR A 112 -2.24 -16.21 -13.00
CA THR A 112 -3.26 -16.68 -13.95
C THR A 112 -2.99 -16.11 -15.33
N GLY A 113 -2.45 -14.88 -15.37
CA GLY A 113 -2.02 -14.23 -16.60
C GLY A 113 -0.86 -13.27 -16.38
N THR A 114 -0.11 -12.98 -17.43
CA THR A 114 1.04 -12.07 -17.40
C THR A 114 1.06 -11.24 -18.67
N VAL A 115 1.19 -9.94 -18.53
CA VAL A 115 1.53 -8.99 -19.60
C VAL A 115 3.04 -8.80 -19.57
N PRO A 116 3.79 -9.50 -20.44
CA PRO A 116 5.23 -9.33 -20.53
C PRO A 116 5.58 -8.01 -21.21
N ARG A 117 6.82 -7.56 -21.02
CA ARG A 117 7.37 -6.43 -21.76
C ARG A 117 7.45 -6.75 -23.26
N THR A 118 6.66 -6.07 -24.05
CA THR A 118 6.65 -6.11 -25.52
C THR A 118 6.74 -4.68 -26.09
N ALA A 119 6.73 -4.54 -27.41
CA ALA A 119 6.74 -3.23 -28.07
C ALA A 119 5.46 -2.42 -27.81
N SER A 120 4.32 -3.08 -27.56
CA SER A 120 3.03 -2.44 -27.32
C SER A 120 2.78 -2.12 -25.84
N THR A 121 3.46 -2.77 -24.90
CA THR A 121 3.29 -2.54 -23.46
C THR A 121 4.15 -1.38 -22.96
N HIS A 122 4.22 -1.16 -21.64
CA HIS A 122 5.07 -0.11 -21.08
C HIS A 122 6.56 -0.37 -21.32
N LYS A 123 7.32 0.72 -21.48
CA LYS A 123 8.78 0.68 -21.69
C LYS A 123 9.55 0.77 -20.38
N PHE A 124 8.99 1.41 -19.37
CA PHE A 124 9.59 1.59 -18.04
C PHE A 124 8.69 1.01 -16.94
N GLY A 125 9.22 0.97 -15.72
CA GLY A 125 8.52 0.40 -14.57
C GLY A 125 7.17 1.06 -14.33
N ILE A 126 6.20 0.25 -13.91
CA ILE A 126 4.85 0.71 -13.60
C ILE A 126 4.90 1.53 -12.32
N THR A 127 4.17 2.64 -12.29
CA THR A 127 4.11 3.57 -11.14
C THR A 127 2.84 3.36 -10.33
N HIS A 128 1.71 3.12 -10.99
CA HIS A 128 0.42 2.89 -10.35
C HIS A 128 -0.44 1.96 -11.18
N LEU A 129 -1.33 1.23 -10.52
CA LEU A 129 -2.33 0.34 -11.11
C LEU A 129 -3.68 0.62 -10.45
N SER A 130 -4.76 0.56 -11.23
CA SER A 130 -6.12 0.59 -10.69
C SER A 130 -7.06 -0.19 -11.59
N PHE A 131 -8.06 -0.83 -10.98
CA PHE A 131 -9.19 -1.36 -11.74
C PHE A 131 -10.10 -0.22 -12.17
N TYR A 132 -10.79 -0.43 -13.29
CA TYR A 132 -11.87 0.47 -13.65
C TYR A 132 -13.01 0.35 -12.61
N PRO A 133 -13.49 1.47 -12.04
CA PRO A 133 -14.28 1.43 -10.81
C PRO A 133 -15.70 0.87 -10.97
N PHE A 134 -16.22 0.72 -12.20
CA PHE A 134 -17.57 0.21 -12.46
C PHE A 134 -17.58 -1.19 -13.08
N ASP A 135 -16.43 -1.68 -13.53
CA ASP A 135 -16.30 -2.97 -14.20
C ASP A 135 -14.91 -3.55 -13.95
N SER A 136 -14.83 -4.77 -13.41
CA SER A 136 -13.58 -5.47 -13.15
C SER A 136 -12.92 -6.01 -14.43
N ALA A 137 -13.63 -6.01 -15.57
CA ALA A 137 -13.12 -6.46 -16.85
C ALA A 137 -12.09 -5.51 -17.49
N ALA A 138 -11.85 -4.33 -16.89
CA ALA A 138 -10.85 -3.39 -17.34
C ALA A 138 -9.97 -2.86 -16.20
N PHE A 139 -8.71 -2.57 -16.52
CA PHE A 139 -7.78 -1.94 -15.59
C PHE A 139 -6.84 -0.96 -16.30
N LEU A 140 -6.32 -0.01 -15.52
CA LEU A 140 -5.39 1.01 -15.98
C LEU A 140 -4.02 0.82 -15.37
N SER A 141 -3.00 1.10 -16.16
CA SER A 141 -1.62 1.18 -15.70
C SER A 141 -0.97 2.48 -16.13
N SER A 142 -0.24 3.09 -15.19
CA SER A 142 0.62 4.24 -15.48
C SER A 142 2.07 3.87 -15.30
N SER A 143 2.97 4.53 -16.03
CA SER A 143 4.39 4.23 -16.01
C SER A 143 5.26 5.48 -16.11
N TYR A 144 6.55 5.30 -15.82
CA TYR A 144 7.59 6.29 -16.06
C TYR A 144 7.82 6.60 -17.55
N ASP A 145 7.18 5.88 -18.47
CA ASP A 145 7.28 6.12 -19.93
C ASP A 145 6.35 7.22 -20.46
N HIS A 146 5.66 7.94 -19.58
CA HIS A 146 4.72 9.02 -19.90
C HIS A 146 3.34 8.57 -20.39
N HIS A 147 3.11 7.26 -20.48
CA HIS A 147 1.85 6.71 -20.94
C HIS A 147 0.95 6.28 -19.78
N LEU A 148 -0.35 6.49 -19.98
CA LEU A 148 -1.43 5.79 -19.30
C LEU A 148 -2.00 4.78 -20.29
N LYS A 149 -2.13 3.51 -19.89
CA LYS A 149 -2.64 2.45 -20.75
C LYS A 149 -3.84 1.76 -20.12
N LEU A 150 -4.83 1.44 -20.94
CA LEU A 150 -6.05 0.72 -20.56
C LEU A 150 -5.97 -0.71 -21.12
N TYR A 151 -6.20 -1.70 -20.26
CA TYR A 151 -6.17 -3.12 -20.60
C TYR A 151 -7.51 -3.77 -20.29
N SER A 152 -7.83 -4.83 -21.04
CA SER A 152 -8.88 -5.78 -20.67
C SER A 152 -8.31 -6.81 -19.70
N THR A 153 -9.00 -7.08 -18.60
CA THR A 153 -8.61 -8.05 -17.57
C THR A 153 -8.64 -9.48 -18.08
N ASP A 154 -9.67 -9.84 -18.86
CA ASP A 154 -9.86 -11.22 -19.36
C ASP A 154 -8.81 -11.62 -20.41
N THR A 155 -8.53 -10.71 -21.34
CA THR A 155 -7.62 -10.97 -22.47
C THR A 155 -6.19 -10.51 -22.20
N LEU A 156 -6.00 -9.65 -21.20
CA LEU A 156 -4.75 -8.93 -20.93
C LEU A 156 -4.22 -8.14 -22.14
N ALA A 157 -5.10 -7.82 -23.09
CA ALA A 157 -4.77 -7.04 -24.28
C ALA A 157 -4.88 -5.54 -24.02
N LEU A 158 -3.97 -4.78 -24.65
CA LEU A 158 -4.02 -3.32 -24.65
C LEU A 158 -5.24 -2.86 -25.46
N SER A 159 -6.08 -2.03 -24.83
CA SER A 159 -7.28 -1.46 -25.44
C SER A 159 -7.08 -0.01 -25.87
N ALA A 160 -6.41 0.81 -25.05
CA ALA A 160 -6.11 2.20 -25.38
C ALA A 160 -4.77 2.66 -24.77
N ASP A 161 -4.11 3.60 -25.44
CA ASP A 161 -2.84 4.18 -25.05
C ASP A 161 -2.95 5.72 -25.09
N PHE A 162 -2.62 6.37 -23.98
CA PHE A 162 -2.73 7.81 -23.78
C PHE A 162 -1.36 8.38 -23.42
N ASP A 163 -0.79 9.18 -24.32
CA ASP A 163 0.46 9.92 -24.06
C ASP A 163 0.18 11.23 -23.31
N LEU A 164 0.82 11.41 -22.16
CA LEU A 164 0.70 12.60 -21.32
C LEU A 164 1.91 13.53 -21.43
N GLY A 165 2.94 13.15 -22.20
CA GLY A 165 4.16 13.94 -22.43
C GLY A 165 5.01 14.20 -21.19
N SER A 166 4.71 13.55 -20.06
CA SER A 166 5.38 13.74 -18.77
C SER A 166 5.24 12.49 -17.88
N VAL A 167 6.19 12.28 -16.97
CA VAL A 167 6.19 11.10 -16.08
C VAL A 167 4.91 11.08 -15.25
N VAL A 168 4.24 9.93 -15.22
CA VAL A 168 3.00 9.74 -14.44
C VAL A 168 3.35 9.08 -13.12
N TYR A 169 3.15 9.78 -12.00
CA TYR A 169 3.42 9.23 -10.68
C TYR A 169 2.24 8.43 -10.15
N THR A 170 1.02 8.96 -10.27
CA THR A 170 -0.22 8.31 -9.88
C THR A 170 -1.34 8.67 -10.83
N HIS A 171 -2.36 7.82 -10.85
CA HIS A 171 -3.62 8.11 -11.52
C HIS A 171 -4.77 7.68 -10.61
N ALA A 172 -5.92 8.33 -10.75
CA ALA A 172 -7.11 8.00 -9.99
C ALA A 172 -8.35 8.15 -10.86
N LEU A 173 -9.36 7.34 -10.56
CA LEU A 173 -10.70 7.40 -11.14
C LEU A 173 -11.72 7.62 -10.02
N SER A 174 -12.82 8.30 -10.35
CA SER A 174 -13.89 8.47 -9.37
C SER A 174 -14.67 7.16 -9.21
N PRO A 175 -14.89 6.69 -7.98
CA PRO A 175 -15.57 5.41 -7.74
C PRO A 175 -17.09 5.44 -7.99
N ILE A 176 -17.64 6.64 -8.22
CA ILE A 176 -19.08 6.91 -8.34
C ILE A 176 -19.49 7.68 -9.59
N ALA A 177 -18.53 8.31 -10.28
CA ALA A 177 -18.80 9.18 -11.42
C ALA A 177 -19.44 8.49 -12.61
N GLN A 178 -20.35 9.19 -13.28
CA GLN A 178 -20.83 8.81 -14.61
C GLN A 178 -19.87 9.26 -15.71
N HIS A 179 -19.02 10.25 -15.42
CA HIS A 179 -17.96 10.68 -16.33
C HIS A 179 -16.81 9.67 -16.39
N LEU A 180 -16.13 9.63 -17.53
CA LEU A 180 -15.04 8.69 -17.82
C LEU A 180 -13.66 9.35 -17.68
N LEU A 181 -13.54 10.32 -16.76
CA LEU A 181 -12.32 11.08 -16.57
C LEU A 181 -11.37 10.37 -15.62
N VAL A 182 -10.12 10.24 -16.06
CA VAL A 182 -8.99 9.80 -15.24
C VAL A 182 -8.17 11.02 -14.87
N ALA A 183 -7.94 11.22 -13.58
CA ALA A 183 -7.04 12.24 -13.09
C ALA A 183 -5.63 11.67 -12.98
N CYS A 184 -4.66 12.30 -13.63
CA CYS A 184 -3.28 11.88 -13.67
C CYS A 184 -2.39 12.92 -12.97
N ALA A 185 -1.69 12.47 -11.93
CA ALA A 185 -0.61 13.21 -11.30
C ALA A 185 0.68 12.98 -12.10
N THR A 186 1.17 14.05 -12.71
CA THR A 186 2.34 13.99 -13.57
C THR A 186 3.45 14.89 -13.06
N GLN A 187 4.64 14.78 -13.66
CA GLN A 187 5.72 15.73 -13.44
C GLN A 187 5.33 17.17 -13.80
N HIS A 188 4.35 17.36 -14.69
CA HIS A 188 3.83 18.68 -15.01
C HIS A 188 2.99 19.24 -13.83
N PRO A 189 3.06 20.55 -13.53
CA PRO A 189 2.37 21.17 -12.40
C PRO A 189 0.85 21.28 -12.51
N ALA A 190 0.23 20.68 -13.52
CA ALA A 190 -1.21 20.69 -13.68
C ALA A 190 -1.72 19.26 -13.52
N VAL A 191 -2.85 19.09 -12.82
CA VAL A 191 -3.55 17.81 -12.83
C VAL A 191 -4.09 17.61 -14.25
N ARG A 192 -3.66 16.54 -14.93
CA ARG A 192 -4.16 16.21 -16.27
C ARG A 192 -5.40 15.34 -16.13
N LEU A 193 -6.50 15.74 -16.76
CA LEU A 193 -7.69 14.91 -16.90
C LEU A 193 -7.72 14.30 -18.30
N VAL A 194 -7.84 12.99 -18.36
CA VAL A 194 -7.94 12.20 -19.59
C VAL A 194 -9.34 11.64 -19.69
N ASP A 195 -10.02 11.83 -20.82
CA ASP A 195 -11.31 11.17 -21.06
C ASP A 195 -11.10 9.84 -21.78
N LEU A 196 -11.52 8.74 -21.15
CA LEU A 196 -11.39 7.40 -21.71
C LEU A 196 -12.26 7.20 -22.95
N ARG A 197 -13.36 7.96 -23.10
CA ARG A 197 -14.25 7.84 -24.26
C ARG A 197 -13.62 8.42 -25.51
N SER A 198 -13.09 9.63 -25.41
CA SER A 198 -12.58 10.37 -26.57
C SER A 198 -11.12 10.11 -26.88
N GLY A 199 -10.34 9.54 -25.96
CA GLY A 199 -8.89 9.43 -26.15
C GLY A 199 -8.11 10.70 -25.80
N ALA A 200 -8.81 11.82 -25.53
CA ALA A 200 -8.19 13.13 -25.44
C ALA A 200 -7.72 13.47 -24.02
N SER A 201 -6.59 14.19 -23.93
CA SER A 201 -6.20 14.91 -22.72
C SER A 201 -7.00 16.23 -22.66
N THR A 202 -8.23 16.12 -22.18
CA THR A 202 -9.27 17.16 -22.32
C THR A 202 -9.01 18.39 -21.47
N HIS A 203 -8.57 18.21 -20.22
CA HIS A 203 -8.47 19.31 -19.26
C HIS A 203 -7.18 19.28 -18.45
N ALA A 204 -6.69 20.47 -18.12
CA ALA A 204 -5.57 20.66 -17.22
C ALA A 204 -5.99 21.60 -16.08
N LEU A 205 -5.97 21.10 -14.84
CA LEU A 205 -6.24 21.90 -13.65
C LEU A 205 -4.95 22.59 -13.23
N ALA A 206 -4.81 23.85 -13.64
CA ALA A 206 -3.62 24.66 -13.34
C ALA A 206 -3.71 25.29 -11.95
N GLY A 207 -2.59 25.28 -11.22
CA GLY A 207 -2.46 26.01 -9.96
C GLY A 207 -1.34 25.52 -9.03
N HIS A 208 -0.84 24.29 -9.17
CA HIS A 208 0.35 23.86 -8.42
C HIS A 208 1.63 24.45 -9.01
N HIS A 209 2.71 24.46 -8.22
CA HIS A 209 4.00 25.03 -8.60
C HIS A 209 5.13 23.98 -8.63
N GLY A 210 4.79 22.71 -8.85
CA GLY A 210 5.76 21.61 -8.91
C GLY A 210 5.13 20.31 -9.40
N ALA A 211 5.91 19.23 -9.44
CA ALA A 211 5.42 17.92 -9.84
C ALA A 211 4.32 17.42 -8.89
N LEU A 212 3.29 16.79 -9.43
CA LEU A 212 2.24 16.15 -8.67
C LEU A 212 2.63 14.69 -8.40
N LEU A 213 2.66 14.31 -7.13
CA LEU A 213 3.04 12.95 -6.73
C LEU A 213 1.82 12.08 -6.45
N SER A 214 0.74 12.68 -5.94
CA SER A 214 -0.48 11.97 -5.52
C SER A 214 -1.73 12.67 -6.01
N VAL A 215 -2.72 11.90 -6.43
CA VAL A 215 -4.06 12.38 -6.80
C VAL A 215 -5.09 11.34 -6.37
N VAL A 216 -6.23 11.78 -5.85
CA VAL A 216 -7.29 10.90 -5.38
C VAL A 216 -8.65 11.58 -5.53
N TRP A 217 -9.65 10.84 -6.02
CA TRP A 217 -11.02 11.33 -6.15
C TRP A 217 -11.78 11.24 -4.83
N HIS A 218 -12.75 12.13 -4.65
CA HIS A 218 -13.66 12.05 -3.54
C HIS A 218 -14.57 10.81 -3.68
N PRO A 219 -14.78 10.03 -2.61
CA PRO A 219 -15.53 8.78 -2.71
C PRO A 219 -17.04 8.99 -2.87
N THR A 220 -17.60 10.06 -2.32
CA THR A 220 -19.05 10.33 -2.32
C THR A 220 -19.49 11.52 -3.18
N VAL A 221 -18.56 12.30 -3.75
CA VAL A 221 -18.88 13.49 -4.57
C VAL A 221 -18.19 13.35 -5.93
N GLU A 222 -19.00 13.27 -6.98
CA GLU A 222 -18.57 12.81 -8.31
C GLU A 222 -17.44 13.65 -8.95
N HIS A 223 -17.48 14.97 -8.76
CA HIS A 223 -16.63 15.91 -9.49
C HIS A 223 -15.49 16.47 -8.65
N VAL A 224 -15.31 15.98 -7.42
CA VAL A 224 -14.28 16.50 -6.50
C VAL A 224 -13.07 15.57 -6.47
N LEU A 225 -11.89 16.16 -6.51
CA LEU A 225 -10.62 15.44 -6.34
C LEU A 225 -9.64 16.24 -5.49
N ALA A 226 -8.70 15.55 -4.84
CA ALA A 226 -7.57 16.13 -4.14
C ALA A 226 -6.26 15.77 -4.84
N SER A 227 -5.30 16.68 -4.80
CA SER A 227 -3.96 16.47 -5.37
C SER A 227 -2.86 17.01 -4.47
N GLY A 228 -1.75 16.27 -4.43
CA GLY A 228 -0.58 16.53 -3.59
C GLY A 228 0.64 16.81 -4.46
N CYS A 229 1.34 17.89 -4.12
CA CYS A 229 2.45 18.41 -4.90
C CYS A 229 3.78 18.37 -4.13
N VAL A 230 4.88 18.38 -4.88
CA VAL A 230 6.24 18.55 -4.35
C VAL A 230 6.43 19.86 -3.58
N ASP A 231 5.64 20.90 -3.88
CA ASP A 231 5.70 22.21 -3.21
C ASP A 231 5.16 22.21 -1.76
N GLY A 232 4.59 21.09 -1.30
CA GLY A 232 3.99 20.95 0.02
C GLY A 232 2.50 21.32 0.08
N SER A 233 1.92 21.74 -1.04
CA SER A 233 0.49 22.05 -1.14
C SER A 233 -0.36 20.82 -1.39
N VAL A 234 -1.53 20.79 -0.75
CA VAL A 234 -2.65 19.92 -1.11
C VAL A 234 -3.79 20.80 -1.56
N ARG A 235 -4.29 20.53 -2.77
CA ARG A 235 -5.39 21.28 -3.39
C ARG A 235 -6.58 20.37 -3.59
N VAL A 236 -7.77 20.90 -3.32
CA VAL A 236 -9.05 20.24 -3.60
C VAL A 236 -9.69 20.93 -4.79
N TRP A 237 -10.18 20.19 -5.77
CA TRP A 237 -10.69 20.71 -7.04
C TRP A 237 -12.12 20.25 -7.27
N ASP A 238 -12.90 21.05 -7.99
CA ASP A 238 -14.13 20.62 -8.66
C ASP A 238 -13.85 20.71 -10.16
N ILE A 239 -13.92 19.58 -10.87
CA ILE A 239 -13.57 19.53 -12.30
C ILE A 239 -14.50 20.38 -13.19
N ARG A 240 -15.68 20.75 -12.69
CA ARG A 240 -16.64 21.59 -13.43
C ARG A 240 -16.29 23.06 -13.35
N LYS A 241 -15.44 23.46 -12.40
CA LYS A 241 -14.99 24.85 -12.28
C LYS A 241 -13.85 25.09 -13.25
N SER A 242 -14.03 26.08 -14.11
CA SER A 242 -13.06 26.45 -15.15
C SER A 242 -11.79 27.12 -14.60
N SER A 243 -11.84 27.66 -13.38
CA SER A 243 -10.70 28.31 -12.75
C SER A 243 -10.78 28.24 -11.23
N GLY A 244 -9.63 27.96 -10.61
CA GLY A 244 -9.46 27.89 -9.16
C GLY A 244 -9.72 26.51 -8.56
N CYS A 245 -8.92 26.16 -7.55
CA CYS A 245 -9.22 25.05 -6.66
C CYS A 245 -10.34 25.46 -5.67
N LEU A 246 -11.09 24.48 -5.16
CA LEU A 246 -12.08 24.69 -4.10
C LEU A 246 -11.42 25.19 -2.80
N GLY A 247 -10.24 24.65 -2.50
CA GLY A 247 -9.50 25.02 -1.30
C GLY A 247 -8.04 24.56 -1.38
N LEU A 248 -7.20 25.26 -0.62
CA LEU A 248 -5.87 24.81 -0.23
C LEU A 248 -5.90 24.45 1.25
N LEU A 249 -5.27 23.33 1.58
CA LEU A 249 -5.08 22.89 2.96
C LEU A 249 -3.86 23.61 3.55
N ASP A 250 -4.02 24.14 4.76
CA ASP A 250 -3.02 24.93 5.45
C ASP A 250 -2.73 24.34 6.82
N LEU A 251 -1.49 23.93 7.06
CA LEU A 251 -1.09 23.24 8.29
C LEU A 251 -1.33 24.09 9.55
N GLU A 252 -1.33 25.41 9.43
CA GLU A 252 -1.57 26.35 10.53
C GLU A 252 -3.07 26.60 10.80
N ASP A 253 -3.95 26.17 9.90
CA ASP A 253 -5.38 26.42 10.00
C ASP A 253 -6.13 25.25 10.65
N SER A 254 -6.40 25.36 11.95
CA SER A 254 -7.20 24.41 12.73
C SER A 254 -8.69 24.78 12.81
N ILE A 255 -9.10 25.94 12.29
CA ILE A 255 -10.48 26.44 12.36
C ILE A 255 -11.21 26.17 11.03
N GLY A 256 -10.47 26.20 9.92
CA GLY A 256 -10.99 26.04 8.57
C GLY A 256 -11.77 27.26 8.08
N VAL A 257 -12.32 27.16 6.87
CA VAL A 257 -13.17 28.21 6.27
C VAL A 257 -14.58 28.10 6.86
N THR A 258 -14.78 28.63 8.07
CA THR A 258 -16.13 29.00 8.50
C THR A 258 -16.54 30.26 7.73
N ALA A 259 -17.79 30.33 7.28
CA ALA A 259 -18.33 31.29 6.30
C ALA A 259 -18.20 32.81 6.64
N GLY A 260 -17.43 33.19 7.67
CA GLY A 260 -17.17 34.57 8.08
C GLY A 260 -15.70 34.96 8.26
N SER A 261 -14.72 34.05 8.20
CA SER A 261 -13.31 34.43 8.25
C SER A 261 -12.80 34.72 6.85
N GLY A 262 -12.37 35.97 6.61
CA GLY A 262 -12.02 36.47 5.29
C GLY A 262 -11.04 35.58 4.54
N ARG A 263 -11.17 35.58 3.21
CA ARG A 263 -10.23 35.03 2.22
C ARG A 263 -8.83 35.68 2.36
N ARG A 264 -8.14 35.49 3.49
CA ARG A 264 -6.71 35.78 3.58
C ARG A 264 -6.05 34.89 2.53
N GLY A 265 -5.22 35.50 1.69
CA GLY A 265 -4.66 34.90 0.48
C GLY A 265 -4.03 33.54 0.78
N ARG A 266 -4.79 32.46 0.53
CA ARG A 266 -4.35 31.07 0.68
C ARG A 266 -3.46 30.63 -0.49
N ASP A 267 -3.03 31.53 -1.36
CA ASP A 267 -2.17 31.19 -2.49
C ASP A 267 -0.82 30.61 -2.05
N THR A 268 -0.40 30.90 -0.81
CA THR A 268 0.83 30.37 -0.19
C THR A 268 0.57 29.29 0.86
N ALA A 269 -0.67 28.83 1.04
CA ALA A 269 -1.01 27.80 2.02
C ALA A 269 -0.26 26.50 1.74
N LYS A 270 0.32 25.92 2.79
CA LYS A 270 1.06 24.66 2.72
C LYS A 270 0.47 23.66 3.68
N ALA A 271 0.17 22.46 3.18
CA ALA A 271 -0.29 21.35 3.99
C ALA A 271 0.90 20.70 4.73
N HIS A 272 2.07 20.70 4.12
CA HIS A 272 3.29 20.11 4.64
C HIS A 272 4.52 20.98 4.32
N MET A 273 5.61 20.77 5.07
CA MET A 273 6.89 21.45 4.83
C MET A 273 7.77 20.75 3.77
N GLY A 274 7.29 19.62 3.23
CA GLY A 274 7.97 18.83 2.21
C GLY A 274 6.99 18.26 1.18
N ALA A 275 7.51 17.51 0.21
CA ALA A 275 6.74 16.97 -0.90
C ALA A 275 5.60 16.05 -0.43
N VAL A 276 4.36 16.34 -0.84
CA VAL A 276 3.17 15.54 -0.49
C VAL A 276 3.01 14.41 -1.49
N ASN A 277 3.32 13.20 -1.05
CA ASN A 277 3.35 12.00 -1.88
C ASN A 277 2.36 10.93 -1.42
N GLY A 278 1.68 11.07 -0.29
CA GLY A 278 0.57 10.21 0.12
C GLY A 278 -0.71 11.02 0.31
N LEU A 279 -1.80 10.58 -0.32
CA LEU A 279 -3.13 11.15 -0.15
C LEU A 279 -4.18 10.03 -0.13
N ALA A 280 -5.12 10.12 0.81
CA ALA A 280 -6.29 9.26 0.88
C ALA A 280 -7.50 10.03 1.42
N TRP A 281 -8.69 9.61 1.02
CA TRP A 281 -9.95 10.05 1.63
C TRP A 281 -10.43 8.98 2.61
N THR A 282 -11.17 9.38 3.64
CA THR A 282 -12.07 8.45 4.31
C THR A 282 -13.22 8.09 3.36
N ASP A 283 -13.73 6.86 3.40
CA ASP A 283 -14.79 6.40 2.50
C ASP A 283 -16.07 7.24 2.54
N ASP A 284 -16.37 7.87 3.67
CA ASP A 284 -17.50 8.78 3.81
C ASP A 284 -17.24 10.17 3.22
N GLY A 285 -16.00 10.46 2.82
CA GLY A 285 -15.55 11.73 2.26
C GLY A 285 -15.39 12.85 3.29
N ARG A 286 -15.50 12.56 4.59
CA ARG A 286 -15.42 13.61 5.63
C ARG A 286 -14.01 14.05 5.96
N PHE A 287 -13.02 13.20 5.75
CA PHE A 287 -11.63 13.54 6.04
C PHE A 287 -10.69 13.24 4.87
N ILE A 288 -9.67 14.07 4.76
CA ILE A 288 -8.51 13.84 3.90
C ILE A 288 -7.34 13.47 4.81
N VAL A 289 -6.56 12.48 4.41
CA VAL A 289 -5.28 12.14 5.03
C VAL A 289 -4.17 12.48 4.05
N SER A 290 -3.21 13.29 4.48
CA SER A 290 -2.02 13.61 3.69
C SER A 290 -0.76 13.19 4.41
N ALA A 291 0.21 12.67 3.65
CA ALA A 291 1.53 12.29 4.12
C ALA A 291 2.59 12.90 3.20
N ALA A 292 3.69 13.38 3.81
CA ALA A 292 4.74 14.05 3.07
C ALA A 292 6.14 13.75 3.61
N HIS A 293 7.14 14.31 2.92
CA HIS A 293 8.56 14.18 3.24
C HIS A 293 9.00 14.90 4.52
N ASP A 294 8.10 15.66 5.15
CA ASP A 294 8.33 16.21 6.49
C ASP A 294 8.16 15.16 7.61
N GLU A 295 8.04 13.88 7.24
CA GLU A 295 7.83 12.74 8.14
C GLU A 295 6.57 12.89 9.00
N ARG A 296 5.57 13.59 8.47
CA ARG A 296 4.26 13.76 9.11
C ARG A 296 3.14 13.24 8.22
N ALA A 297 2.15 12.65 8.88
CA ALA A 297 0.81 12.50 8.36
C ALA A 297 -0.09 13.54 9.04
N ARG A 298 -1.06 14.10 8.32
CA ARG A 298 -2.05 15.05 8.82
C ARG A 298 -3.44 14.60 8.37
N VAL A 299 -4.43 14.89 9.21
CA VAL A 299 -5.84 14.63 8.93
C VAL A 299 -6.56 15.96 8.87
N TRP A 300 -7.39 16.11 7.85
CA TRP A 300 -8.08 17.35 7.53
C TRP A 300 -9.57 17.09 7.45
N ASP A 301 -10.37 17.95 8.07
CA ASP A 301 -11.80 17.98 7.83
C ASP A 301 -12.04 18.48 6.39
N ALA A 302 -12.69 17.67 5.56
CA ALA A 302 -12.87 17.96 4.15
C ALA A 302 -13.83 19.12 3.88
N ALA A 303 -14.79 19.35 4.79
CA ALA A 303 -15.81 20.38 4.62
C ALA A 303 -15.24 21.78 4.89
N SER A 304 -14.48 21.94 5.96
CA SER A 304 -13.88 23.22 6.37
C SER A 304 -12.45 23.42 5.88
N GLY A 305 -11.74 22.33 5.57
CA GLY A 305 -10.29 22.32 5.33
C GLY A 305 -9.46 22.47 6.60
N ALA A 306 -10.06 22.35 7.80
CA ALA A 306 -9.36 22.47 9.07
C ALA A 306 -8.44 21.26 9.33
N ASN A 307 -7.23 21.53 9.81
CA ASN A 307 -6.34 20.52 10.35
C ASN A 307 -6.87 20.02 11.70
N THR A 308 -7.11 18.70 11.84
CA THR A 308 -7.62 18.12 13.10
C THR A 308 -6.56 18.04 14.19
N LEU A 309 -5.29 18.31 13.86
CA LEU A 309 -4.14 18.24 14.76
C LEU A 309 -3.87 16.83 15.34
N ALA A 310 -4.42 15.79 14.70
CA ALA A 310 -4.10 14.40 15.03
C ALA A 310 -2.57 14.17 14.95
N SER A 311 -2.01 13.58 16.01
CA SER A 311 -0.55 13.44 16.15
C SER A 311 -0.12 11.99 16.08
N PHE A 312 0.62 11.64 15.03
CA PHE A 312 1.12 10.28 14.78
C PHE A 312 2.54 10.02 15.34
N GLY A 313 3.04 10.94 16.18
CA GLY A 313 4.37 10.88 16.77
C GLY A 313 5.53 11.03 15.77
N PRO A 314 6.79 10.84 16.20
CA PRO A 314 7.99 10.99 15.37
C PRO A 314 8.41 9.69 14.65
N THR A 315 7.51 8.72 14.53
CA THR A 315 7.88 7.34 14.12
C THR A 315 7.73 7.08 12.63
N LEU A 316 7.11 8.01 11.91
CA LEU A 316 6.87 7.92 10.48
C LEU A 316 8.16 8.20 9.73
N LYS A 317 8.46 7.42 8.70
CA LYS A 317 9.53 7.70 7.75
C LYS A 317 8.97 7.77 6.34
N ASN A 318 9.35 8.81 5.61
CA ASN A 318 8.90 9.02 4.25
C ASN A 318 9.97 9.79 3.45
N GLY A 319 10.97 9.07 2.95
CA GLY A 319 12.13 9.68 2.28
C GLY A 319 12.16 9.53 0.75
N HIS A 320 11.10 9.03 0.12
CA HIS A 320 11.13 8.67 -1.30
C HIS A 320 10.16 9.49 -2.13
N LEU A 321 10.64 10.05 -3.25
CA LEU A 321 9.85 10.82 -4.24
C LEU A 321 9.00 9.89 -5.15
N SER A 322 8.31 8.94 -4.53
CA SER A 322 7.31 8.08 -5.15
C SER A 322 6.02 8.16 -4.34
N ASN A 323 4.89 7.77 -4.94
CA ASN A 323 3.62 7.67 -4.22
C ASN A 323 3.79 6.86 -2.93
N LEU A 324 3.23 7.37 -1.83
CA LEU A 324 3.15 6.66 -0.56
C LEU A 324 1.73 6.08 -0.45
N PRO A 325 1.58 4.74 -0.49
CA PRO A 325 0.28 4.07 -0.54
C PRO A 325 -0.36 4.00 0.85
N ILE A 326 -0.79 5.14 1.40
CA ILE A 326 -1.54 5.17 2.66
C ILE A 326 -2.94 4.59 2.44
N LEU A 327 -3.39 3.72 3.36
CA LEU A 327 -4.74 3.16 3.34
C LEU A 327 -5.49 3.56 4.60
N VAL A 328 -6.76 3.89 4.43
CA VAL A 328 -7.70 4.14 5.52
C VAL A 328 -8.70 3.00 5.54
N SER A 329 -9.03 2.48 6.72
CA SER A 329 -10.06 1.45 6.83
C SER A 329 -11.43 2.00 6.41
N PRO A 330 -12.29 1.19 5.78
CA PRO A 330 -13.63 1.62 5.43
C PRO A 330 -14.45 2.09 6.65
N THR A 331 -14.89 3.34 6.63
CA THR A 331 -15.70 3.97 7.71
C THR A 331 -17.05 3.27 7.95
N SER A 332 -17.52 2.50 6.97
CA SER A 332 -18.75 1.71 7.10
C SER A 332 -18.55 0.49 8.02
N LEU A 333 -17.33 -0.03 8.09
CA LEU A 333 -16.94 -1.27 8.76
C LEU A 333 -16.33 -1.05 10.15
N THR A 334 -15.86 0.16 10.43
CA THR A 334 -15.38 0.57 11.76
C THR A 334 -16.49 1.24 12.58
N PRO A 335 -16.40 1.22 13.91
CA PRO A 335 -17.19 2.12 14.74
C PRO A 335 -16.92 3.59 14.36
N PRO A 336 -17.91 4.49 14.52
CA PRO A 336 -17.72 5.90 14.20
C PRO A 336 -16.49 6.49 14.90
N MET A 337 -15.66 7.22 14.15
CA MET A 337 -14.44 7.87 14.66
C MET A 337 -13.35 6.91 15.16
N GLN A 338 -13.43 5.61 14.84
CA GLN A 338 -12.39 4.61 15.14
C GLN A 338 -11.79 4.03 13.86
N ASP A 339 -11.66 4.87 12.84
CA ASP A 339 -11.03 4.48 11.59
C ASP A 339 -9.54 4.23 11.81
N LEU A 340 -8.99 3.27 11.08
CA LEU A 340 -7.60 2.89 11.15
C LEU A 340 -6.84 3.45 9.96
N LEU A 341 -5.64 3.97 10.23
CA LEU A 341 -4.67 4.39 9.23
C LEU A 341 -3.56 3.34 9.14
N PHE A 342 -3.40 2.75 7.97
CA PHE A 342 -2.28 1.87 7.63
C PHE A 342 -1.21 2.69 6.92
N PHE A 343 -0.15 3.00 7.66
CA PHE A 343 0.97 3.79 7.17
C PHE A 343 2.16 2.88 6.82
N PRO A 344 2.59 2.81 5.55
CA PRO A 344 3.78 2.07 5.15
C PRO A 344 5.04 2.82 5.60
N ASN A 345 5.76 2.28 6.57
CA ASN A 345 6.98 2.85 7.14
C ASN A 345 8.20 1.98 6.77
N GLU A 346 8.88 2.26 5.65
CA GLU A 346 10.01 1.48 5.13
C GLU A 346 9.84 -0.05 5.24
N ARG A 347 10.18 -0.64 6.40
CA ARG A 347 10.14 -2.09 6.74
C ARG A 347 9.04 -2.52 7.71
N GLU A 348 8.08 -1.67 8.01
CA GLU A 348 6.92 -2.00 8.85
C GLU A 348 5.68 -1.29 8.32
N ILE A 349 4.50 -1.85 8.57
CA ILE A 349 3.24 -1.13 8.43
C ILE A 349 2.83 -0.70 9.83
N LEU A 350 2.71 0.60 10.03
CA LEU A 350 2.21 1.18 11.27
C LEU A 350 0.71 1.32 11.17
N VAL A 351 -0.01 0.76 12.14
CA VAL A 351 -1.46 0.87 12.24
C VAL A 351 -1.77 1.87 13.34
N PHE A 352 -2.38 2.99 12.97
CA PHE A 352 -2.80 4.04 13.89
C PHE A 352 -4.32 4.13 13.94
N GLU A 353 -4.83 4.64 15.05
CA GLU A 353 -6.15 5.25 15.08
C GLU A 353 -6.11 6.60 14.36
N LEU A 354 -6.99 6.80 13.38
CA LEU A 354 -6.93 7.92 12.45
C LEU A 354 -7.14 9.27 13.16
N HIS A 355 -8.11 9.33 14.07
CA HIS A 355 -8.55 10.59 14.68
C HIS A 355 -7.70 11.00 15.88
N GLU A 356 -7.29 10.04 16.72
CA GLU A 356 -6.44 10.31 17.87
C GLU A 356 -4.94 10.31 17.52
N GLY A 357 -4.54 9.62 16.46
CA GLY A 357 -3.13 9.40 16.10
C GLY A 357 -2.41 8.38 16.98
N ARG A 358 -3.15 7.62 17.81
CA ARG A 358 -2.59 6.59 18.68
C ARG A 358 -2.08 5.40 17.87
N LEU A 359 -0.82 5.00 18.11
CA LEU A 359 -0.28 3.79 17.52
C LEU A 359 -0.90 2.53 18.16
N LEU A 360 -1.48 1.67 17.33
CA LEU A 360 -2.10 0.41 17.76
C LEU A 360 -1.17 -0.78 17.52
N LYS A 361 -0.58 -0.89 16.33
CA LYS A 361 0.21 -2.07 15.93
C LYS A 361 1.38 -1.71 15.03
N ARG A 362 2.46 -2.49 15.13
CA ARG A 362 3.60 -2.48 14.22
C ARG A 362 3.69 -3.82 13.51
N LEU A 363 3.38 -3.84 12.23
CA LEU A 363 3.44 -5.02 11.38
C LEU A 363 4.80 -5.07 10.69
N LYS A 364 5.76 -5.80 11.28
CA LYS A 364 7.13 -5.88 10.75
C LYS A 364 7.20 -6.79 9.54
N VAL A 365 7.84 -6.32 8.48
CA VAL A 365 8.02 -7.08 7.24
C VAL A 365 8.95 -8.27 7.50
N PRO A 366 8.49 -9.52 7.27
CA PRO A 366 9.34 -10.70 7.39
C PRO A 366 10.46 -10.71 6.34
N GLY A 367 11.67 -11.10 6.76
CA GLY A 367 12.83 -11.30 5.89
C GLY A 367 13.95 -10.26 6.04
N PRO A 368 14.93 -10.26 5.12
CA PRO A 368 16.15 -9.44 5.24
C PRO A 368 15.91 -7.95 4.95
N ALA A 369 16.75 -7.09 5.53
CA ALA A 369 16.73 -5.64 5.35
C ALA A 369 17.15 -5.18 3.97
N VAL A 370 18.09 -5.93 3.39
CA VAL A 370 18.64 -5.69 2.08
C VAL A 370 18.37 -6.96 1.29
N ALA A 371 17.75 -6.81 0.13
CA ALA A 371 17.51 -7.90 -0.79
C ALA A 371 18.34 -7.68 -2.05
N ALA A 372 19.00 -8.74 -2.50
CA ALA A 372 19.48 -8.80 -3.87
C ALA A 372 18.25 -8.91 -4.79
N VAL A 373 18.12 -7.92 -5.67
CA VAL A 373 17.05 -7.77 -6.65
C VAL A 373 17.71 -7.70 -8.02
N ARG A 374 17.11 -8.35 -9.01
CA ARG A 374 17.66 -8.34 -10.35
C ARG A 374 17.40 -6.98 -11.00
N SER A 375 18.35 -6.50 -11.78
CA SER A 375 18.20 -5.31 -12.60
C SER A 375 18.68 -5.60 -14.02
N ARG A 376 18.39 -4.69 -14.95
CA ARG A 376 18.88 -4.77 -16.35
C ARG A 376 20.39 -4.95 -16.46
N THR A 377 21.15 -4.48 -15.47
CA THR A 377 22.63 -4.48 -15.49
C THR A 377 23.26 -5.50 -14.53
N GLY A 378 22.48 -6.46 -14.00
CA GLY A 378 22.96 -7.44 -13.00
C GLY A 378 22.18 -7.40 -11.69
N GLU A 379 22.68 -8.07 -10.66
CA GLU A 379 22.08 -8.04 -9.32
C GLU A 379 22.43 -6.71 -8.61
N ARG A 380 21.43 -6.11 -7.97
CA ARG A 380 21.59 -4.92 -7.13
C ARG A 380 21.06 -5.19 -5.74
N ASN A 381 21.81 -4.77 -4.73
CA ASN A 381 21.34 -4.79 -3.36
C ASN A 381 20.45 -3.57 -3.12
N ILE A 382 19.16 -3.82 -2.87
CA ILE A 382 18.16 -2.79 -2.62
C ILE A 382 17.67 -2.93 -1.18
N ARG A 383 17.48 -1.81 -0.49
CA ARG A 383 16.81 -1.81 0.82
C ARG A 383 15.36 -2.23 0.62
N ASN A 384 14.95 -3.26 1.33
CA ASN A 384 13.58 -3.74 1.29
C ASN A 384 12.66 -2.65 1.85
N ARG A 385 11.72 -2.20 1.03
CA ARG A 385 10.71 -1.22 1.42
C ARG A 385 9.36 -1.60 0.85
N ILE A 386 8.30 -1.16 1.52
CA ILE A 386 6.94 -1.25 1.01
C ILE A 386 6.76 -0.21 -0.08
N THR A 387 6.21 -0.62 -1.22
CA THR A 387 6.03 0.21 -2.42
C THR A 387 4.56 0.42 -2.77
N ALA A 388 3.70 -0.58 -2.52
CA ALA A 388 2.26 -0.49 -2.64
C ALA A 388 1.57 -1.25 -1.51
N LEU A 389 0.39 -0.80 -1.12
CA LEU A 389 -0.55 -1.51 -0.26
C LEU A 389 -1.87 -1.65 -1.01
N ALA A 390 -2.53 -2.80 -0.88
CA ALA A 390 -3.85 -3.03 -1.41
C ALA A 390 -4.73 -3.71 -0.34
N TRP A 391 -5.95 -3.21 -0.17
CA TRP A 391 -6.93 -3.73 0.77
C TRP A 391 -7.86 -4.73 0.07
N ARG A 392 -8.13 -5.89 0.69
CA ARG A 392 -9.17 -6.83 0.24
C ARG A 392 -10.40 -6.68 1.13
N GLU A 393 -11.45 -6.04 0.60
CA GLU A 393 -12.74 -5.94 1.28
C GLU A 393 -13.49 -7.29 1.23
N PRO A 394 -14.28 -7.65 2.25
CA PRO A 394 -14.64 -6.84 3.42
C PRO A 394 -13.64 -6.92 4.60
N ALA A 395 -12.85 -7.98 4.74
CA ALA A 395 -11.89 -8.09 5.85
C ALA A 395 -10.80 -9.17 5.67
N ASP A 396 -10.55 -9.64 4.45
CA ASP A 396 -9.63 -10.77 4.21
C ASP A 396 -8.15 -10.38 4.34
N GLY A 397 -7.86 -9.09 4.53
CA GLY A 397 -6.55 -8.59 4.89
C GLY A 397 -5.99 -7.53 3.94
N VAL A 398 -4.72 -7.21 4.17
CA VAL A 398 -3.93 -6.26 3.37
C VAL A 398 -2.85 -7.03 2.63
N PHE A 399 -2.57 -6.64 1.39
CA PHE A 399 -1.43 -7.12 0.64
C PHE A 399 -0.42 -5.99 0.47
N SER A 400 0.85 -6.28 0.67
CA SER A 400 1.93 -5.31 0.47
C SER A 400 2.89 -5.77 -0.62
N ALA A 401 3.23 -4.84 -1.50
CA ALA A 401 4.30 -4.99 -2.47
C ALA A 401 5.60 -4.44 -1.91
N HIS A 402 6.69 -5.06 -2.33
CA HIS A 402 8.01 -4.72 -1.84
C HIS A 402 9.01 -4.48 -2.96
N SER A 403 9.99 -3.64 -2.66
CA SER A 403 11.14 -3.41 -3.54
C SER A 403 11.98 -4.66 -3.77
N ASP A 404 11.87 -5.67 -2.90
CA ASP A 404 12.54 -6.97 -3.04
C ASP A 404 11.92 -7.90 -4.10
N GLY A 405 10.78 -7.51 -4.69
CA GLY A 405 10.09 -8.29 -5.71
C GLY A 405 9.04 -9.25 -5.17
N GLN A 406 8.82 -9.28 -3.86
CA GLN A 406 7.81 -10.13 -3.23
C GLN A 406 6.53 -9.36 -2.94
N ILE A 407 5.42 -10.10 -2.94
CA ILE A 407 4.13 -9.67 -2.42
C ILE A 407 3.91 -10.44 -1.12
N ARG A 408 3.49 -9.74 -0.07
CA ARG A 408 3.25 -10.33 1.25
C ARG A 408 1.80 -10.09 1.66
N ALA A 409 1.19 -11.11 2.25
CA ALA A 409 -0.17 -11.05 2.76
C ALA A 409 -0.18 -10.76 4.26
N TRP A 410 -1.12 -9.92 4.69
CA TRP A 410 -1.40 -9.55 6.07
C TRP A 410 -2.86 -9.85 6.36
N ILE A 411 -3.13 -11.04 6.88
CA ILE A 411 -4.50 -11.57 7.04
C ILE A 411 -4.85 -11.62 8.53
N PRO A 412 -6.11 -11.36 8.92
CA PRO A 412 -6.55 -11.62 10.28
C PRO A 412 -6.42 -13.11 10.64
N ARG A 413 -5.79 -13.42 11.78
CA ARG A 413 -5.69 -14.80 12.26
C ARG A 413 -6.29 -14.97 13.64
N ALA A 414 -6.95 -16.10 13.86
CA ALA A 414 -7.38 -16.51 15.18
C ALA A 414 -6.21 -17.11 15.98
N ALA A 415 -6.37 -17.19 17.29
CA ALA A 415 -5.37 -17.83 18.16
C ALA A 415 -5.18 -19.33 17.84
N GLU A 416 -6.25 -19.99 17.36
CA GLU A 416 -6.23 -21.39 16.93
C GLU A 416 -5.34 -21.60 15.70
N ASP A 417 -5.36 -20.66 14.73
CA ASP A 417 -4.48 -20.72 13.56
C ASP A 417 -3.00 -20.63 13.96
N GLU A 418 -2.68 -19.83 14.98
CA GLU A 418 -1.31 -19.73 15.50
C GLU A 418 -0.86 -20.99 16.22
N GLU A 419 -1.77 -21.69 16.90
CA GLU A 419 -1.48 -22.96 17.56
C GLU A 419 -1.22 -24.06 16.54
N LEU A 420 -2.03 -24.13 15.48
CA LEU A 420 -1.81 -25.05 14.36
C LEU A 420 -0.45 -24.82 13.70
N ASP A 421 -0.07 -23.57 13.42
CA ASP A 421 1.25 -23.25 12.88
C ASP A 421 2.38 -23.69 13.81
N ARG A 422 2.22 -23.49 15.13
CA ARG A 422 3.22 -23.91 16.13
C ARG A 422 3.33 -25.44 16.20
N GLU A 423 2.22 -26.16 16.10
CA GLU A 423 2.19 -27.61 16.05
C GLU A 423 2.85 -28.13 14.76
N GLU A 424 2.52 -27.55 13.61
CA GLU A 424 3.14 -27.86 12.32
C GLU A 424 4.66 -27.61 12.34
N GLU A 425 5.12 -26.47 12.88
CA GLU A 425 6.55 -26.19 13.04
C GLU A 425 7.24 -27.19 13.98
N SER A 426 6.58 -27.57 15.08
CA SER A 426 7.11 -28.54 16.04
C SER A 426 7.18 -29.97 15.50
N SER A 427 6.34 -30.30 14.52
CA SER A 427 6.27 -31.61 13.87
C SER A 427 7.29 -31.80 12.73
N LYS A 428 7.97 -30.73 12.30
CA LYS A 428 9.04 -30.83 11.28
C LYS A 428 10.25 -31.61 11.82
N PRO A 429 10.63 -32.75 11.24
CA PRO A 429 11.82 -33.47 11.65
C PRO A 429 13.06 -32.73 11.10
N GLY A 430 13.74 -31.93 11.94
CA GLY A 430 15.02 -31.35 11.54
C GLY A 430 15.63 -30.24 12.39
N ASN A 431 14.87 -29.28 12.93
CA ASN A 431 15.48 -28.06 13.50
C ASN A 431 15.50 -27.97 15.03
N GLY A 432 14.86 -28.89 15.75
CA GLY A 432 14.73 -28.80 17.22
C GLY A 432 16.01 -29.07 18.02
N VAL A 433 17.04 -29.69 17.42
CA VAL A 433 18.26 -30.11 18.14
C VAL A 433 19.41 -29.13 17.94
N GLU A 434 19.62 -28.60 16.73
CA GLU A 434 20.76 -27.70 16.44
C GLU A 434 20.58 -26.29 17.03
N GLU A 435 19.36 -25.72 17.01
CA GLU A 435 19.13 -24.39 17.60
C GLU A 435 19.23 -24.39 19.13
N ARG A 436 18.84 -25.49 19.79
CA ARG A 436 18.98 -25.64 21.25
C ARG A 436 20.45 -25.76 21.67
N GLU A 437 21.31 -26.40 20.87
CA GLU A 437 22.75 -26.44 21.13
C GLU A 437 23.44 -25.10 20.85
N GLY A 438 23.09 -24.43 19.75
CA GLY A 438 23.64 -23.12 19.40
C GLY A 438 23.29 -22.03 20.44
N GLY A 439 22.05 -22.04 20.95
CA GLY A 439 21.60 -21.15 22.02
C GLY A 439 22.30 -21.42 23.36
N LYS A 440 22.53 -22.69 23.72
CA LYS A 440 23.29 -23.08 24.91
C LYS A 440 24.76 -22.67 24.82
N ARG A 441 25.41 -22.85 23.66
CA ARG A 441 26.81 -22.43 23.45
C ARG A 441 26.98 -20.92 23.57
N LYS A 442 26.07 -20.11 23.01
CA LYS A 442 26.13 -18.65 23.11
C LYS A 442 25.88 -18.14 24.54
N ARG A 443 24.97 -18.77 25.30
CA ARG A 443 24.76 -18.45 26.72
C ARG A 443 25.97 -18.77 27.59
N ASN A 444 26.59 -19.94 27.39
CA ASN A 444 27.77 -20.33 28.16
C ASN A 444 28.96 -19.39 27.90
N VAL A 445 29.16 -18.94 26.66
CA VAL A 445 30.23 -17.97 26.33
C VAL A 445 30.00 -16.61 26.99
N LEU A 446 28.75 -16.15 27.09
CA LEU A 446 28.43 -14.90 27.78
C LEU A 446 28.62 -15.00 29.31
N ASP A 447 28.28 -16.14 29.90
CA ASP A 447 28.49 -16.38 31.34
C ASP A 447 29.98 -16.47 31.70
N ASP A 448 30.81 -17.05 30.81
CA ASP A 448 32.27 -17.09 31.00
C ASP A 448 32.90 -15.70 30.88
N ILE A 449 32.47 -14.87 29.90
CA ILE A 449 32.92 -13.47 29.78
C ILE A 449 32.52 -12.66 31.02
N PHE A 450 31.31 -12.85 31.54
CA PHE A 450 30.84 -12.15 32.74
C PHE A 450 31.63 -12.57 34.00
N ARG A 451 32.00 -13.85 34.12
CA ARG A 451 32.87 -14.33 35.20
C ARG A 451 34.29 -13.78 35.13
N ASP A 452 34.85 -13.60 33.94
CA ASP A 452 36.17 -13.01 33.77
C ASP A 452 36.18 -11.51 34.08
N LEU A 453 35.14 -10.76 33.70
CA LEU A 453 35.02 -9.34 34.06
C LEU A 453 34.86 -9.11 35.56
N THR A 454 34.15 -9.99 36.27
CA THR A 454 33.91 -9.84 37.72
C THR A 454 35.10 -10.24 38.59
N ARG A 455 36.13 -10.88 38.04
CA ARG A 455 37.37 -11.24 38.75
C ARG A 455 38.45 -10.16 38.74
N GLN A 456 38.37 -9.18 37.84
CA GLN A 456 39.33 -8.07 37.83
C GLN A 456 38.97 -7.05 38.92
N LYS A 457 39.72 -7.06 40.01
CA LYS A 457 39.71 -5.96 40.99
C LYS A 457 40.28 -4.71 40.32
N ILE A 458 39.41 -3.75 40.00
CA ILE A 458 39.78 -2.42 39.55
C ILE A 458 40.45 -1.71 40.73
N SER A 459 41.78 -1.52 40.69
CA SER A 459 42.48 -0.60 41.57
C SER A 459 42.44 0.79 40.95
N PHE A 460 41.75 1.73 41.58
CA PHE A 460 41.88 3.15 41.24
C PHE A 460 43.20 3.64 41.84
N GLY A 461 44.12 4.06 40.96
CA GLY A 461 45.30 4.83 41.33
C GLY A 461 44.98 6.30 41.50
#